data_AF-A0A7W5EZI6-F1
#
_entry.id   AF-A0A7W5EZI6-F1
#
_cell.length_a   1.000
_cell.length_b   1.000
_cell.length_c   1.000
_cell.angle_alpha   90.00
_cell.angle_beta   90.00
_cell.angle_gamma   90.00
#
_symmetry.space_group_name_H-M   'P 1'
#
loop_
_entity.id
_entity.type
_entity.pdbx_description
1 polymer ?
#
loop_
_entity_poly.entity_id
_entity_poly.type
_entity_poly.pdbx_seq_one_letter_code
_entity_poly.pdbx_strand_id
1 'polypeptide(L)'
;MRARPESSGVRTEIEVANTYEQDATYSVQISIADGEGWTAHNRFWLQDVPPGKTGRDDAVIGSEDMGPVPQIPKIYVDEFTPIVDRK
;
A
#
# COMPACT_ATOMS: atom_id res chain seq x y z
N MET A 1 5.56 -3.76 4.57
CA MET A 1 4.09 -3.83 4.41
C MET A 1 3.55 -4.90 5.33
N ARG A 2 2.34 -4.70 5.85
CA ARG A 2 1.59 -5.67 6.65
C ARG A 2 0.16 -5.73 6.14
N ALA A 3 -0.44 -6.91 6.12
CA ALA A 3 -1.86 -7.09 5.83
C ALA A 3 -2.50 -7.96 6.90
N ARG A 4 -3.72 -7.59 7.31
CA ARG A 4 -4.52 -8.32 8.28
C ARG A 4 -5.96 -8.41 7.77
N PRO A 5 -6.57 -9.61 7.72
CA PRO A 5 -7.98 -9.72 7.42
C PRO A 5 -8.82 -8.97 8.46
N GLU A 6 -9.83 -8.22 8.01
CA GLU A 6 -10.90 -7.64 8.81
C GLU A 6 -12.26 -8.05 8.20
N SER A 7 -13.37 -7.73 8.87
CA SER A 7 -14.70 -8.17 8.43
C SER A 7 -15.10 -7.64 7.06
N SER A 8 -14.66 -6.43 6.70
CA SER A 8 -15.07 -5.72 5.48
C SER A 8 -13.97 -5.65 4.40
N GLY A 9 -12.83 -6.30 4.61
CA GLY A 9 -11.69 -6.25 3.69
C GLY A 9 -10.37 -6.56 4.38
N VAL A 10 -9.26 -6.17 3.77
CA VAL A 10 -7.91 -6.41 4.31
C VAL A 10 -7.31 -5.09 4.75
N ARG A 11 -7.11 -4.92 6.07
CA ARG A 11 -6.31 -3.81 6.61
C ARG A 11 -4.89 -3.97 6.13
N THR A 12 -4.38 -2.96 5.46
CA THR A 12 -3.03 -2.94 4.91
C THR A 12 -2.30 -1.71 5.38
N GLU A 13 -1.14 -1.93 6.01
CA GLU A 13 -0.22 -0.90 6.48
C GLU A 13 1.02 -0.89 5.59
N ILE A 14 1.43 0.30 5.15
CA ILE A 14 2.63 0.50 4.36
C ILE A 14 3.61 1.44 5.07
N GLU A 15 4.89 1.21 4.84
CA GLU A 15 5.96 2.09 5.30
C GLU A 15 6.97 2.24 4.15
N VAL A 16 7.39 3.48 3.88
CA VAL A 16 8.41 3.78 2.87
C VAL A 16 9.49 4.65 3.50
N ALA A 17 10.73 4.18 3.48
CA ALA A 17 11.88 4.96 3.93
C ALA A 17 12.38 5.87 2.80
N ASN A 18 12.48 7.17 3.07
CA ASN A 18 13.08 8.11 2.14
C ASN A 18 14.61 8.09 2.26
N THR A 19 15.27 7.59 1.22
CA THR A 19 16.73 7.54 1.09
C THR A 19 17.29 8.68 0.23
N TYR A 20 16.47 9.59 -0.27
CA TYR A 20 16.90 10.80 -0.97
C TYR A 20 17.32 11.89 0.03
N GLU A 21 18.13 12.83 -0.43
CA GLU A 21 18.58 14.00 0.35
C GLU A 21 17.56 15.15 0.37
N GLN A 22 16.38 14.96 -0.24
CA GLN A 22 15.29 15.91 -0.28
C GLN A 22 13.95 15.25 0.06
N ASP A 23 12.93 16.06 0.36
CA ASP A 23 11.57 15.58 0.56
C ASP A 23 11.10 14.84 -0.70
N ALA A 24 10.37 13.74 -0.48
CA ALA A 24 9.88 12.88 -1.55
C ALA A 24 8.43 12.46 -1.28
N THR A 25 7.60 12.57 -2.31
CA THR A 25 6.26 11.95 -2.29
C THR A 25 6.35 10.57 -2.94
N TYR A 26 5.71 9.56 -2.36
CA TYR A 26 5.69 8.21 -2.91
C TYR A 26 4.28 7.81 -3.33
N SER A 27 4.10 7.49 -4.61
CA SER A 27 2.91 6.82 -5.13
C SER A 27 3.17 5.32 -5.18
N VAL A 28 2.48 4.55 -4.34
CA VAL A 28 2.64 3.10 -4.25
C VAL A 28 1.32 2.43 -4.61
N GLN A 29 1.28 1.75 -5.76
CA GLN A 29 0.14 0.93 -6.16
C GLN A 29 0.35 -0.50 -5.70
N ILE A 30 -0.67 -1.08 -5.08
CA ILE A 30 -0.66 -2.46 -4.64
C ILE A 30 -1.89 -3.22 -5.11
N SER A 31 -1.73 -4.54 -5.17
CA SER A 31 -2.78 -5.53 -5.30
C SER A 31 -2.77 -6.45 -4.10
N ILE A 32 -3.94 -6.86 -3.64
CA ILE A 32 -4.11 -7.88 -2.60
C ILE A 32 -4.93 -9.00 -3.19
N ALA A 33 -4.44 -10.23 -3.11
CA ALA A 33 -5.14 -11.39 -3.67
C ALA A 33 -5.14 -12.61 -2.75
N ASP A 34 -6.12 -13.48 -2.95
CA ASP A 34 -6.21 -14.81 -2.33
C ASP A 34 -5.54 -15.91 -3.20
N GLY A 35 -5.45 -15.68 -4.52
CA GLY A 35 -4.99 -16.65 -5.50
C GLY A 35 -6.09 -17.57 -6.05
N GLU A 36 -7.35 -17.35 -5.66
CA GLU A 36 -8.52 -18.14 -6.03
C GLU A 36 -9.64 -17.31 -6.70
N GLY A 37 -9.52 -15.98 -6.71
CA GLY A 37 -10.41 -15.09 -7.49
C GLY A 37 -10.73 -13.76 -6.82
N TRP A 38 -10.40 -13.61 -5.53
CA TRP A 38 -10.48 -12.34 -4.82
C TRP A 38 -9.22 -11.52 -5.11
N THR A 39 -9.38 -10.37 -5.74
CA THR A 39 -8.29 -9.39 -5.95
C THR A 39 -8.81 -7.98 -5.76
N ALA A 40 -8.19 -7.23 -4.84
CA ALA A 40 -8.48 -5.81 -4.60
C ALA A 40 -7.23 -4.96 -4.83
N HIS A 41 -7.42 -3.69 -5.20
CA HIS A 41 -6.33 -2.77 -5.53
C HIS A 41 -6.43 -1.50 -4.68
N ASN A 42 -5.28 -0.90 -4.38
CA ASN A 42 -5.22 0.43 -3.77
C ASN A 42 -3.97 1.19 -4.22
N ARG A 43 -4.04 2.52 -4.16
CA ARG A 43 -2.88 3.40 -4.33
C ARG A 43 -2.70 4.27 -3.10
N PHE A 44 -1.55 4.14 -2.46
CA PHE A 44 -1.15 4.98 -1.34
C PHE A 44 -0.31 6.16 -1.81
N TRP A 45 -0.48 7.29 -1.12
CA TRP A 45 0.25 8.53 -1.39
C TRP A 45 0.92 9.00 -0.11
N LEU A 46 2.19 8.65 0.07
CA LEU A 46 2.98 9.13 1.21
C LEU A 46 3.61 10.46 0.83
N GLN A 47 2.98 11.56 1.20
CA GLN A 47 3.37 12.91 0.82
C GLN A 47 4.55 13.42 1.66
N ASP A 48 5.43 14.19 1.01
CA ASP A 48 6.48 15.00 1.63
C ASP A 48 7.27 14.27 2.73
N VAL A 49 7.66 13.02 2.47
CA VAL A 49 8.46 12.23 3.43
C VAL A 49 9.85 12.87 3.52
N PRO A 50 10.31 13.36 4.69
CA PRO A 50 11.58 14.06 4.76
C PRO A 50 12.80 13.13 4.59
N PRO A 51 13.99 13.67 4.25
CA PRO A 51 15.23 12.91 4.11
C PRO A 51 15.53 12.03 5.32
N GLY A 52 15.81 10.76 5.07
CA GLY A 52 16.14 9.79 6.13
C GLY A 52 14.97 9.46 7.07
N LYS A 53 13.74 9.87 6.75
CA LYS A 53 12.52 9.53 7.51
C LYS A 53 11.71 8.45 6.81
N THR A 54 10.75 7.89 7.55
CA THR A 54 9.82 6.88 7.06
C THR A 54 8.42 7.45 7.02
N GLY A 55 7.81 7.50 5.83
CA GLY A 55 6.39 7.75 5.66
C GLY A 55 5.59 6.49 5.99
N ARG A 56 4.37 6.66 6.49
CA ARG A 56 3.44 5.55 6.80
C ARG A 56 2.04 5.91 6.35
N ASP A 57 1.29 4.91 5.92
CA ASP A 57 -0.14 5.03 5.60
C ASP A 57 -0.84 3.66 5.78
N ASP A 58 -2.15 3.67 5.98
CA ASP A 58 -2.96 2.47 6.10
C ASP A 58 -4.36 2.62 5.52
N ALA A 59 -4.92 1.50 5.03
CA ALA A 59 -6.28 1.45 4.53
C ALA A 59 -6.87 0.05 4.69
N VAL A 60 -8.20 -0.04 4.83
CA VAL A 60 -8.93 -1.30 4.61
C VAL A 60 -9.28 -1.38 3.13
N ILE A 61 -8.81 -2.44 2.48
CA ILE A 61 -8.89 -2.59 1.01
C ILE A 61 -9.78 -3.79 0.68
N GLY A 62 -10.69 -3.58 -0.28
CA GLY A 62 -11.70 -4.54 -0.69
C GLY A 62 -13.07 -4.24 -0.08
N SER A 63 -14.02 -5.12 -0.34
CA SER A 63 -15.42 -5.00 0.09
C SER A 63 -16.11 -6.36 0.16
N GLU A 64 -17.26 -6.42 0.85
CA GLU A 64 -18.01 -7.66 1.08
C GLU A 64 -18.60 -8.28 -0.21
N ASP A 65 -18.85 -7.47 -1.23
CA ASP A 65 -19.38 -7.91 -2.54
C ASP A 65 -18.34 -8.61 -3.43
N MET A 66 -17.06 -8.54 -3.07
CA MET A 66 -15.96 -9.24 -3.74
C MET A 66 -15.87 -10.73 -3.36
N GLY A 67 -16.73 -11.18 -2.43
CA GLY A 67 -16.69 -12.51 -1.85
C GLY A 67 -15.98 -12.53 -0.49
N PRO A 68 -15.73 -13.73 0.07
CA PRO A 68 -15.15 -13.85 1.39
C PRO A 68 -13.75 -13.21 1.45
N VAL A 69 -13.52 -12.39 2.47
CA VAL A 69 -12.22 -11.75 2.69
C VAL A 69 -11.13 -12.82 2.88
N PRO A 70 -9.98 -12.73 2.17
CA PRO A 70 -8.89 -13.68 2.31
C PRO A 70 -8.34 -13.71 3.73
N GLN A 71 -8.23 -14.92 4.29
CA GLN A 71 -7.63 -15.13 5.62
C GLN A 71 -6.09 -15.10 5.58
N ILE A 72 -5.50 -15.39 4.43
CA ILE A 72 -4.05 -15.32 4.18
C ILE A 72 -3.83 -14.42 2.95
N PRO A 73 -3.98 -13.10 3.09
CA PRO A 73 -3.85 -12.18 1.96
C PRO A 73 -2.40 -12.14 1.45
N LYS A 74 -2.23 -12.17 0.12
CA LYS A 74 -0.95 -11.91 -0.53
C LYS A 74 -0.94 -10.48 -1.05
N ILE A 75 0.08 -9.71 -0.65
CA ILE A 75 0.26 -8.33 -1.10
C ILE A 75 1.29 -8.30 -2.22
N TYR A 76 0.97 -7.62 -3.31
CA TYR A 76 1.85 -7.36 -4.43
C TYR A 76 2.03 -5.85 -4.58
N VAL A 77 3.28 -5.42 -4.82
CA VAL A 77 3.57 -4.03 -5.20
C VAL A 77 3.58 -4.00 -6.72
N ASP A 78 2.60 -3.33 -7.31
CA ASP A 78 2.44 -3.25 -8.76
C ASP A 78 3.25 -2.09 -9.33
N GLU A 79 3.25 -0.95 -8.62
CA GLU A 79 4.00 0.25 -9.00
C GLU A 79 4.57 0.92 -7.76
N PHE A 80 5.83 1.35 -7.85
CA PHE A 80 6.49 2.16 -6.84
C PHE A 80 7.16 3.35 -7.50
N THR A 81 6.55 4.52 -7.36
CA THR A 81 6.99 5.74 -8.04
C THR A 81 7.34 6.83 -7.02
N PRO A 82 8.64 7.08 -6.77
CA PRO A 82 9.08 8.26 -6.04
C PRO A 82 8.92 9.50 -6.92
N ILE A 83 8.24 10.51 -6.39
CA ILE A 83 8.05 11.83 -6.96
C ILE A 83 8.93 12.77 -6.16
N VAL A 84 10.09 13.05 -6.75
CA VAL A 84 11.07 13.99 -6.24
C VAL A 84 11.17 15.13 -7.24
N ASP A 85 11.14 16.38 -6.77
CA ASP A 85 11.42 17.52 -7.63
C ASP A 85 12.83 17.37 -8.18
N ARG A 86 12.95 17.21 -9.50
CA ARG A 86 14.27 17.22 -10.16
C ARG A 86 14.74 18.66 -10.18
N LYS A 87 15.82 18.94 -9.44
CA LYS A 87 16.61 20.16 -9.63
C LYS A 87 17.28 20.17 -10.99
#